data_AF-A0A2V7VST7-F1
#
_entry.id   AF-A0A2V7VST7-F1
#
_cell.length_a   1.000
_cell.length_b   1.000
_cell.length_c   1.000
_cell.angle_alpha   90.00
_cell.angle_beta   90.00
_cell.angle_gamma   90.00
#
_symmetry.space_group_name_H-M   'P 1'
#
loop_
_entity.id
_entity.type
_entity.pdbx_description
1 polymer ?
#
loop_
_entity_poly.entity_id
_entity_poly.type
_entity_poly.pdbx_seq_one_letter_code
_entity_poly.pdbx_strand_id
1 'polypeptide(L)'
;MANHDDEQRPRGINNLQIRDEVSDDVPSDLPEQMGGVGLPPLFPGTHIFRIPSTIAQLVETYDEVVKDAQGNAVADPANPQQALLVQRIRVRFDKDDPLIVVGTPEDGQPVATSISNQPRNRSRKGEPRVLVSDMAYLLRESMKYTGPLTKNSEWIAGLQWAAGKVFRAEHGLSAYCNTEKVRYVHDPSDPTMRGSMLDPSGQKGCGERLYTSSFRLPAQNGQPGGYSDLAYCKKCQAKLRGFFQIERFLKPTEAMLSDVPF
;
A
#
# COMPACT_ATOMS: atom_id res chain seq x y z
N MET A 1 39.46 -31.27 33.52
CA MET A 1 38.06 -31.58 33.25
C MET A 1 37.27 -30.31 33.53
N ALA A 2 37.02 -29.54 32.48
CA ALA A 2 36.36 -28.25 32.53
C ALA A 2 35.35 -28.20 31.37
N ASN A 3 34.12 -27.82 31.70
CA ASN A 3 32.99 -27.62 30.81
C ASN A 3 33.30 -26.56 29.75
N HIS A 4 32.85 -26.78 28.52
CA HIS A 4 32.45 -25.68 27.66
C HIS A 4 31.12 -26.01 26.98
N ASP A 5 30.09 -25.35 27.51
CA ASP A 5 28.84 -25.05 26.86
C ASP A 5 29.12 -24.32 25.54
N ASP A 6 28.76 -24.93 24.41
CA ASP A 6 28.78 -24.25 23.12
C ASP A 6 27.42 -23.55 22.94
N GLU A 7 27.41 -22.32 23.45
CA GLU A 7 26.35 -21.34 23.38
C GLU A 7 26.08 -21.00 21.90
N GLN A 8 24.93 -21.46 21.36
CA GLN A 8 24.43 -21.02 20.07
C GLN A 8 24.13 -19.51 20.12
N ARG A 9 25.12 -18.70 19.73
CA ARG A 9 24.95 -17.27 19.56
C ARG A 9 24.01 -16.98 18.38
N PRO A 10 23.07 -16.02 18.52
CA PRO A 10 22.24 -15.58 17.42
C PRO A 10 23.11 -14.97 16.31
N ARG A 11 22.84 -15.39 15.07
CA ARG A 11 23.49 -14.87 13.86
C ARG A 11 23.16 -13.37 13.73
N GLY A 12 24.11 -12.53 14.11
CA GLY A 12 24.01 -11.07 13.96
C GLY A 12 24.01 -10.62 12.49
N ILE A 13 23.30 -9.52 12.23
CA ILE A 13 23.03 -8.86 10.93
C ILE A 13 24.30 -8.47 10.12
N ASN A 14 25.50 -8.60 10.69
CA ASN A 14 26.73 -8.08 10.09
C ASN A 14 27.51 -9.06 9.18
N ASN A 15 26.91 -10.16 8.73
CA ASN A 15 27.56 -11.15 7.85
C ASN A 15 26.94 -11.28 6.46
N LEU A 16 26.27 -10.23 5.96
CA LEU A 16 25.96 -10.14 4.53
C LEU A 16 27.23 -9.70 3.78
N GLN A 17 28.10 -10.66 3.50
CA GLN A 17 29.16 -10.49 2.48
C GLN A 17 28.47 -10.41 1.11
N ILE A 18 28.06 -9.20 0.72
CA ILE A 18 27.65 -8.90 -0.65
C ILE A 18 28.94 -8.88 -1.46
N ARG A 19 29.16 -9.90 -2.30
CA ARG A 19 30.23 -9.92 -3.29
C ARG A 19 29.76 -9.19 -4.55
N ASP A 20 30.60 -8.28 -5.05
CA ASP A 20 30.47 -7.68 -6.38
C ASP A 20 30.97 -8.67 -7.43
N GLU A 21 30.13 -9.61 -7.84
CA GLU A 21 30.34 -10.37 -9.08
C GLU A 21 29.10 -10.20 -9.96
N VAL A 22 29.29 -9.53 -11.10
CA VAL A 22 28.27 -9.39 -12.15
C VAL A 22 28.15 -10.73 -12.86
N SER A 23 27.05 -11.43 -12.64
CA SER A 23 26.65 -12.59 -13.44
C SER A 23 25.91 -12.10 -14.69
N ASP A 24 26.45 -12.41 -15.86
CA ASP A 24 25.85 -12.09 -17.17
C ASP A 24 24.76 -13.09 -17.59
N ASP A 25 24.36 -14.01 -16.71
CA ASP A 25 23.25 -14.92 -16.96
C ASP A 25 21.94 -14.27 -16.50
N VAL A 26 21.33 -13.46 -17.37
CA VAL A 26 19.92 -13.08 -17.21
C VAL A 26 19.07 -14.25 -17.72
N PRO A 27 18.36 -14.99 -16.85
CA PRO A 27 17.49 -16.07 -17.30
C PRO A 27 16.44 -15.53 -18.27
N SER A 28 16.22 -16.19 -19.41
CA SER A 28 15.21 -15.81 -20.41
C SER A 28 13.78 -15.82 -19.88
N ASP A 29 13.58 -16.47 -18.73
CA ASP A 29 12.27 -16.70 -18.12
C ASP A 29 12.14 -15.88 -16.83
N LEU A 30 12.45 -14.58 -16.92
CA LEU A 30 12.02 -13.64 -15.89
C LEU A 30 10.48 -13.60 -15.91
N PRO A 31 9.81 -13.82 -14.76
CA PRO A 31 8.36 -13.70 -14.69
C PRO A 31 7.95 -12.32 -15.21
N GLU A 32 6.81 -12.26 -15.92
CA GLU A 32 6.28 -11.01 -16.48
C GLU A 32 6.47 -9.86 -15.48
N GLN A 33 7.14 -8.79 -15.88
CA GLN A 33 7.40 -7.59 -15.06
C GLN A 33 6.11 -6.78 -14.79
N MET A 34 4.96 -7.43 -14.78
CA MET A 34 3.76 -6.97 -14.11
C MET A 34 3.99 -7.20 -12.61
N GLY A 35 4.44 -6.16 -11.91
CA GLY A 35 4.69 -6.21 -10.47
C GLY A 35 3.67 -7.06 -9.71
N GLY A 36 4.12 -8.20 -9.20
CA GLY A 36 3.42 -9.04 -8.23
C GLY A 36 2.73 -10.28 -8.82
N VAL A 37 3.50 -11.35 -9.00
CA VAL A 37 3.15 -12.64 -8.37
C VAL A 37 2.97 -12.34 -6.86
N GLY A 38 1.90 -12.69 -6.16
CA GLY A 38 0.80 -13.57 -6.51
C GLY A 38 -0.28 -13.56 -5.43
N LEU A 39 -0.96 -12.42 -5.24
CA LEU A 39 -2.17 -12.37 -4.41
C LEU A 39 -3.39 -12.10 -5.30
N PRO A 40 -4.50 -12.83 -5.11
CA PRO A 40 -5.72 -12.58 -5.88
C PRO A 40 -6.21 -11.14 -5.64
N PRO A 41 -6.76 -10.47 -6.68
CA PRO A 41 -7.30 -9.13 -6.50
C PRO A 41 -8.46 -9.18 -5.50
N LEU A 42 -8.38 -8.37 -4.45
CA LEU A 42 -9.52 -8.13 -3.59
C LEU A 42 -10.36 -7.03 -4.22
N PHE A 43 -11.61 -7.33 -4.60
CA PHE A 43 -12.47 -6.34 -5.24
C PHE A 43 -12.95 -5.26 -4.25
N PRO A 44 -13.17 -4.02 -4.73
CA PRO A 44 -13.59 -2.90 -3.90
C PRO A 44 -14.76 -3.22 -2.99
N GLY A 45 -14.69 -2.73 -1.75
CA GLY A 45 -15.74 -2.96 -0.76
C GLY A 45 -15.27 -2.70 0.66
N THR A 46 -16.09 -3.09 1.61
CA THR A 46 -15.75 -3.00 3.04
C THR A 46 -15.36 -4.36 3.58
N HIS A 47 -14.16 -4.46 4.13
CA HIS A 47 -13.64 -5.70 4.72
C HIS A 47 -13.05 -5.43 6.10
N ILE A 48 -12.83 -6.50 6.84
CA ILE A 48 -12.08 -6.50 8.08
C ILE A 48 -10.70 -7.10 7.77
N PHE A 49 -9.64 -6.48 8.26
CA PHE A 49 -8.26 -6.85 8.03
C PHE A 49 -7.56 -7.11 9.34
N ARG A 50 -6.85 -8.23 9.46
CA ARG A 50 -5.93 -8.53 10.55
C ARG A 50 -4.53 -7.99 10.22
N ILE A 51 -3.96 -7.26 11.17
CA ILE A 51 -2.57 -6.81 11.13
C ILE A 51 -1.68 -7.99 11.58
N PRO A 52 -0.54 -8.26 10.91
CA PRO A 52 0.45 -9.21 11.40
C PRO A 52 0.80 -9.00 12.87
N SER A 53 1.10 -10.09 13.58
CA SER A 53 1.50 -10.05 15.00
C SER A 53 2.88 -9.40 15.21
N THR A 54 3.70 -9.36 14.16
CA THR A 54 5.02 -8.74 14.16
C THR A 54 5.06 -7.65 13.11
N ILE A 55 5.31 -6.41 13.53
CA ILE A 55 5.31 -5.26 12.63
C ILE A 55 6.57 -4.43 12.70
N ALA A 56 7.42 -4.63 13.72
CA ALA A 56 8.60 -3.80 13.93
C ALA A 56 9.56 -3.89 12.74
N GLN A 57 9.68 -5.08 12.13
CA GLN A 57 10.49 -5.26 10.91
C GLN A 57 9.88 -4.62 9.65
N LEU A 58 8.60 -4.22 9.68
CA LEU A 58 7.87 -3.67 8.54
C LEU A 58 7.88 -2.14 8.48
N VAL A 59 8.41 -1.50 9.53
CA VAL A 59 8.46 -0.05 9.63
C VAL A 59 9.65 0.47 8.83
N GLU A 60 9.37 1.24 7.80
CA GLU A 60 10.35 1.98 7.02
C GLU A 60 10.27 3.47 7.39
N THR A 61 11.42 4.14 7.48
CA THR A 61 11.51 5.60 7.58
C THR A 61 11.80 6.22 6.22
N TYR A 62 11.24 7.40 5.95
CA TYR A 62 11.55 8.15 4.73
C TYR A 62 11.42 9.65 4.98
N ASP A 63 12.14 10.45 4.19
CA ASP A 63 12.05 11.90 4.28
C ASP A 63 10.90 12.43 3.42
N GLU A 64 10.11 13.33 4.00
CA GLU A 64 9.02 14.02 3.33
C GLU A 64 9.31 15.52 3.25
N VAL A 65 9.19 16.09 2.04
CA VAL A 65 9.16 17.54 1.84
C VAL A 65 7.88 18.12 2.44
N VAL A 66 8.01 19.00 3.43
CA VAL A 66 6.90 19.73 4.01
C VAL A 66 6.34 20.70 2.97
N LYS A 67 5.01 20.69 2.81
CA LYS A 67 4.31 21.56 1.86
C LYS A 67 3.35 22.51 2.58
N ASP A 68 3.26 23.73 2.08
CA ASP A 68 2.32 24.74 2.55
C ASP A 68 0.85 24.42 2.15
N ALA A 69 -0.06 25.34 2.46
CA ALA A 69 -1.48 25.21 2.14
C ALA A 69 -1.73 25.14 0.62
N GLN A 70 -0.88 25.78 -0.16
CA GLN A 70 -0.91 25.88 -1.62
C GLN A 70 -0.20 24.70 -2.31
N GLY A 71 0.50 23.85 -1.54
CA GLY A 71 1.21 22.68 -2.04
C GLY A 71 2.67 22.95 -2.44
N ASN A 72 3.20 24.14 -2.18
CA ASN A 72 4.60 24.47 -2.42
C ASN A 72 5.47 23.94 -1.28
N ALA A 73 6.72 23.62 -1.59
CA ALA A 73 7.69 23.23 -0.56
C ALA A 73 7.93 24.39 0.41
N VAL A 74 7.87 24.11 1.71
CA VAL A 74 8.25 25.06 2.77
C VAL A 74 9.77 25.10 2.82
N ALA A 75 10.38 26.28 2.87
CA ALA A 75 11.82 26.42 3.00
C ALA A 75 12.30 26.00 4.40
N ASP A 76 13.49 25.40 4.49
CA ASP A 76 14.12 25.08 5.77
C ASP A 76 14.54 26.38 6.48
N PRO A 77 14.11 26.64 7.74
CA PRO A 77 14.53 27.82 8.49
C PRO A 77 16.05 27.95 8.66
N ALA A 78 16.78 26.84 8.69
CA ALA A 78 18.24 26.83 8.79
C ALA A 78 18.94 27.03 7.44
N ASN A 79 18.26 26.69 6.33
CA ASN A 79 18.79 26.81 4.97
C ASN A 79 17.66 27.15 3.97
N PRO A 80 17.34 28.44 3.78
CA PRO A 80 16.22 28.85 2.94
C PRO A 80 16.29 28.43 1.46
N GLN A 81 17.45 27.99 0.98
CA GLN A 81 17.65 27.46 -0.37
C GLN A 81 17.20 25.99 -0.50
N GLN A 82 16.90 25.31 0.60
CA GLN A 82 16.46 23.93 0.63
C GLN A 82 15.03 23.81 1.15
N ALA A 83 14.35 22.74 0.75
CA ALA A 83 13.03 22.41 1.28
C ALA A 83 13.16 21.79 2.68
N LEU A 84 12.26 22.17 3.58
CA LEU A 84 12.14 21.57 4.90
C LEU A 84 11.74 20.10 4.75
N LEU A 85 12.60 19.21 5.24
CA LEU A 85 12.37 17.77 5.28
C LEU A 85 11.95 17.34 6.69
N VAL A 86 10.98 16.43 6.76
CA VAL A 86 10.59 15.76 8.00
C VAL A 86 10.63 14.25 7.80
N GLN A 87 11.22 13.54 8.75
CA GLN A 87 11.23 12.08 8.71
C GLN A 87 9.84 11.53 9.07
N ARG A 88 9.31 10.69 8.19
CA ARG A 88 8.05 9.97 8.32
C ARG A 88 8.30 8.49 8.47
N ILE A 89 7.26 7.77 8.88
CA ILE A 89 7.25 6.32 8.88
C ILE A 89 6.12 5.79 8.01
N ARG A 90 6.36 4.62 7.40
CA ARG A 90 5.33 3.79 6.77
C ARG A 90 5.50 2.35 7.24
N VAL A 91 4.40 1.65 7.34
CA VAL A 91 4.37 0.19 7.46
C VAL A 91 4.06 -0.36 6.08
N ARG A 92 4.92 -1.24 5.59
CA ARG A 92 4.71 -1.94 4.32
C ARG A 92 4.23 -3.37 4.62
N PHE A 93 3.01 -3.67 4.20
CA PHE A 93 2.47 -5.02 4.19
C PHE A 93 2.70 -5.58 2.78
N ASP A 94 3.49 -6.64 2.67
CA ASP A 94 3.83 -7.24 1.39
C ASP A 94 3.46 -8.73 1.38
N LYS A 95 4.13 -9.55 0.55
CA LYS A 95 3.82 -10.97 0.43
C LYS A 95 4.26 -11.79 1.65
N ASP A 96 5.27 -11.32 2.38
CA ASP A 96 5.89 -12.05 3.49
C ASP A 96 5.16 -11.71 4.79
N ASP A 97 4.72 -10.45 4.93
CA ASP A 97 3.88 -9.97 6.04
C ASP A 97 2.63 -9.19 5.54
N PRO A 98 1.66 -9.85 4.90
CA PRO A 98 0.45 -9.21 4.36
C PRO A 98 -0.57 -8.83 5.45
N LEU A 99 -1.48 -7.91 5.12
CA LEU A 99 -2.77 -7.86 5.82
C LEU A 99 -3.59 -9.08 5.44
N ILE A 100 -4.35 -9.64 6.38
CA ILE A 100 -5.22 -10.79 6.11
C ILE A 100 -6.69 -10.38 6.20
N VAL A 101 -7.48 -10.66 5.17
CA VAL A 101 -8.94 -10.47 5.22
C VAL A 101 -9.55 -11.43 6.23
N VAL A 102 -10.48 -10.95 7.06
CA VAL A 102 -11.17 -11.77 8.06
C VAL A 102 -12.68 -11.62 8.04
N GLY A 103 -13.40 -12.71 8.27
CA GLY A 103 -14.85 -12.70 8.52
C GLY A 103 -15.74 -12.42 7.30
N THR A 104 -15.22 -12.67 6.09
CA THR A 104 -15.97 -12.61 4.82
C THR A 104 -15.73 -13.90 4.01
N PRO A 105 -16.41 -14.14 2.87
CA PRO A 105 -16.09 -15.28 2.00
C PRO A 105 -14.62 -15.32 1.53
N GLU A 106 -13.94 -14.18 1.56
CA GLU A 106 -12.51 -13.99 1.25
C GLU A 106 -11.59 -14.16 2.48
N ASP A 107 -12.08 -14.76 3.58
CA ASP A 107 -11.31 -15.04 4.80
C ASP A 107 -9.98 -15.73 4.48
N GLY A 108 -8.89 -15.24 5.08
CA GLY A 108 -7.54 -15.73 4.84
C GLY A 108 -6.86 -15.13 3.60
N GLN A 109 -7.55 -14.33 2.79
CA GLN A 109 -6.93 -13.69 1.63
C GLN A 109 -5.87 -12.67 2.05
N PRO A 110 -4.60 -12.83 1.60
CA PRO A 110 -3.55 -11.86 1.88
C PRO A 110 -3.70 -10.61 1.00
N VAL A 111 -3.33 -9.45 1.55
CA VAL A 111 -3.41 -8.15 0.90
C VAL A 111 -2.13 -7.37 1.17
N ALA A 112 -1.45 -6.97 0.09
CA ALA A 112 -0.30 -6.08 0.14
C ALA A 112 -0.75 -4.61 0.06
N THR A 113 -0.24 -3.78 0.96
CA THR A 113 -0.51 -2.33 0.99
C THR A 113 0.53 -1.60 1.85
N SER A 114 0.40 -0.29 1.99
CA SER A 114 1.20 0.44 2.97
C SER A 114 0.39 1.52 3.65
N ILE A 115 0.66 1.72 4.94
CA ILE A 115 0.02 2.74 5.78
C ILE A 115 1.11 3.65 6.34
N SER A 116 1.03 4.95 6.10
CA SER A 116 2.05 5.92 6.55
C SER A 116 1.48 6.98 7.48
N ASN A 117 2.36 7.61 8.27
CA ASN A 117 2.03 8.78 9.08
C ASN A 117 2.12 10.10 8.30
N GLN A 118 2.33 10.05 6.99
CA GLN A 118 2.29 11.21 6.10
C GLN A 118 0.86 11.79 6.02
N PRO A 119 0.68 13.06 6.41
CA PRO A 119 -0.64 13.70 6.35
C PRO A 119 -1.11 13.90 4.90
N ARG A 120 -2.36 13.54 4.63
CA ARG A 120 -3.01 13.81 3.32
C ARG A 120 -4.20 14.73 3.54
N ASN A 121 -4.53 15.56 2.55
CA ASN A 121 -5.75 16.35 2.60
C ASN A 121 -6.96 15.41 2.52
N ARG A 122 -7.86 15.51 3.51
CA ARG A 122 -9.08 14.70 3.61
C ARG A 122 -10.36 15.50 3.44
N SER A 123 -10.24 16.80 3.28
CA SER A 123 -11.38 17.69 3.11
C SER A 123 -12.05 17.45 1.76
N ARG A 124 -13.38 17.60 1.73
CA ARG A 124 -14.12 17.62 0.47
C ARG A 124 -13.78 18.88 -0.30
N LYS A 125 -14.07 18.88 -1.60
CA LYS A 125 -13.91 20.06 -2.44
C LYS A 125 -14.75 21.21 -1.86
N GLY A 126 -14.10 22.33 -1.54
CA GLY A 126 -14.75 23.52 -0.96
C GLY A 126 -14.69 23.60 0.56
N GLU A 127 -14.22 22.56 1.26
CA GLU A 127 -14.04 22.59 2.71
C GLU A 127 -12.61 23.03 3.11
N PRO A 128 -12.43 23.63 4.30
CA PRO A 128 -11.09 23.94 4.83
C PRO A 128 -10.22 22.69 4.87
N ARG A 129 -8.94 22.81 4.49
CA ARG A 129 -7.98 21.70 4.42
C ARG A 129 -7.76 21.08 5.81
N VAL A 130 -8.00 19.78 5.92
CA VAL A 130 -7.75 18.96 7.12
C VAL A 130 -6.74 17.90 6.73
N LEU A 131 -5.57 17.97 7.35
CA LEU A 131 -4.46 17.06 7.11
C LEU A 131 -4.47 15.92 8.12
N VAL A 132 -4.76 14.71 7.65
CA VAL A 132 -4.78 13.50 8.48
C VAL A 132 -4.10 12.37 7.74
N SER A 133 -3.21 11.66 8.42
CA SER A 133 -2.52 10.49 7.88
C SER A 133 -3.38 9.23 7.94
N ASP A 134 -3.09 8.23 7.11
CA ASP A 134 -3.76 6.93 7.19
C ASP A 134 -3.51 6.25 8.53
N MET A 135 -2.27 6.35 9.03
CA MET A 135 -1.91 5.78 10.32
C MET A 135 -2.69 6.43 11.47
N ALA A 136 -2.98 7.73 11.40
CA ALA A 136 -3.85 8.40 12.36
C ALA A 136 -5.26 7.80 12.36
N TYR A 137 -5.83 7.60 11.17
CA TYR A 137 -7.16 7.00 11.04
C TYR A 137 -7.19 5.55 11.53
N LEU A 138 -6.19 4.75 11.17
CA LEU A 138 -6.06 3.39 11.68
C LEU A 138 -6.08 3.37 13.21
N LEU A 139 -5.16 4.12 13.84
CA LEU A 139 -4.99 4.08 15.29
C LEU A 139 -6.17 4.74 16.02
N ARG A 140 -6.61 5.94 15.61
CA ARG A 140 -7.64 6.70 16.32
C ARG A 140 -9.05 6.23 15.98
N GLU A 141 -9.37 6.11 14.69
CA GLU A 141 -10.74 5.87 14.27
C GLU A 141 -11.10 4.38 14.29
N SER A 142 -10.24 3.53 13.73
CA SER A 142 -10.51 2.09 13.68
C SER A 142 -10.15 1.37 14.97
N MET A 143 -9.06 1.75 15.64
CA MET A 143 -8.58 1.00 16.80
C MET A 143 -8.81 1.69 18.15
N LYS A 144 -9.28 2.95 18.17
CA LYS A 144 -9.52 3.74 19.40
C LYS A 144 -8.27 3.89 20.30
N TYR A 145 -7.07 3.83 19.73
CA TYR A 145 -5.83 4.10 20.44
C TYR A 145 -5.82 5.54 20.98
N THR A 146 -5.53 5.71 22.27
CA THR A 146 -5.59 7.00 22.97
C THR A 146 -4.23 7.65 23.23
N GLY A 147 -3.12 6.90 23.10
CA GLY A 147 -1.76 7.41 23.33
C GLY A 147 -1.37 8.59 22.42
N PRO A 148 -0.30 9.34 22.73
CA PRO A 148 0.14 10.47 21.92
C PRO A 148 0.61 10.00 20.53
N LEU A 149 0.55 10.89 19.53
CA LEU A 149 0.93 10.62 18.13
C LEU A 149 1.62 11.85 17.50
N THR A 150 2.65 12.33 18.18
CA THR A 150 3.41 13.55 17.83
C THR A 150 4.81 13.25 17.31
N LYS A 151 5.40 12.11 17.70
CA LYS A 151 6.75 11.67 17.31
C LYS A 151 6.73 10.26 16.71
N ASN A 152 7.69 9.95 15.85
CA ASN A 152 7.78 8.63 15.17
C ASN A 152 7.79 7.46 16.17
N SER A 153 8.44 7.59 17.32
CA SER A 153 8.43 6.56 18.38
C SER A 153 7.03 6.26 18.91
N GLU A 154 6.17 7.28 19.04
CA GLU A 154 4.80 7.13 19.53
C GLU A 154 3.89 6.48 18.49
N TRP A 155 4.13 6.78 17.21
CA TRP A 155 3.48 6.08 16.10
C TRP A 155 3.86 4.59 16.08
N ILE A 156 5.15 4.27 16.24
CA ILE A 156 5.65 2.88 16.31
C ILE A 156 5.02 2.15 17.50
N ALA A 157 4.95 2.77 18.68
CA ALA A 157 4.33 2.18 19.86
C ALA A 157 2.82 1.91 19.64
N GLY A 158 2.09 2.86 19.04
CA GLY A 158 0.68 2.68 18.71
C GLY A 158 0.43 1.57 17.70
N LEU A 159 1.30 1.46 16.69
CA LEU A 159 1.27 0.35 15.74
C LEU A 159 1.57 -0.98 16.46
N GLN A 160 2.57 -1.05 17.33
CA GLN A 160 2.94 -2.29 18.04
C GLN A 160 1.79 -2.77 18.92
N TRP A 161 1.06 -1.85 19.55
CA TRP A 161 -0.17 -2.14 20.28
C TRP A 161 -1.30 -2.65 19.38
N ALA A 162 -1.31 -2.27 18.09
CA ALA A 162 -2.28 -2.72 17.10
C ALA A 162 -1.90 -4.05 16.42
N ALA A 163 -0.67 -4.55 16.62
CA ALA A 163 -0.20 -5.80 16.03
C ALA A 163 -1.11 -6.99 16.45
N GLY A 164 -1.41 -7.88 15.50
CA GLY A 164 -2.32 -9.01 15.70
C GLY A 164 -3.81 -8.65 15.77
N LYS A 165 -4.18 -7.36 15.88
CA LYS A 165 -5.57 -6.92 15.95
C LYS A 165 -6.20 -6.76 14.58
N VAL A 166 -7.52 -6.62 14.58
CA VAL A 166 -8.32 -6.43 13.38
C VAL A 166 -8.83 -5.00 13.26
N PHE A 167 -8.88 -4.46 12.04
CA PHE A 167 -9.51 -3.19 11.74
C PHE A 167 -10.44 -3.31 10.54
N ARG A 168 -11.42 -2.43 10.48
CA ARG A 168 -12.38 -2.38 9.37
C ARG A 168 -12.06 -1.22 8.44
N ALA A 169 -12.05 -1.48 7.14
CA ALA A 169 -11.82 -0.44 6.15
C ALA A 169 -12.63 -0.66 4.88
N GLU A 170 -13.03 0.45 4.27
CA GLU A 170 -13.43 0.53 2.88
C GLU A 170 -12.18 0.69 2.01
N HIS A 171 -12.09 -0.15 1.00
CA HIS A 171 -10.97 -0.16 0.07
C HIS A 171 -11.48 -0.19 -1.36
N GLY A 172 -10.57 0.14 -2.26
CA GLY A 172 -10.84 0.19 -3.66
C GLY A 172 -9.59 -0.15 -4.48
N LEU A 173 -9.65 0.21 -5.75
CA LEU A 173 -8.57 0.00 -6.70
C LEU A 173 -8.04 1.34 -7.19
N SER A 174 -6.72 1.44 -7.31
CA SER A 174 -6.10 2.55 -8.02
C SER A 174 -5.01 2.08 -8.97
N ALA A 175 -4.76 2.90 -9.99
CA ALA A 175 -3.65 2.70 -10.90
C ALA A 175 -3.06 4.03 -11.33
N TYR A 176 -1.77 4.00 -11.66
CA TYR A 176 -1.06 5.16 -12.20
C TYR A 176 -0.49 4.83 -13.57
N CYS A 177 -0.85 5.63 -14.56
CA CYS A 177 -0.32 5.52 -15.91
C CYS A 177 1.11 6.08 -15.95
N ASN A 178 2.10 5.22 -15.72
CA ASN A 178 3.50 5.62 -15.53
C ASN A 178 4.09 6.32 -16.79
N THR A 179 4.60 7.54 -16.62
CA THR A 179 5.16 8.39 -17.69
C THR A 179 6.55 8.00 -18.15
N GLU A 180 7.25 7.16 -17.39
CA GLU A 180 8.65 6.79 -17.63
C GLU A 180 8.77 5.45 -18.37
N LYS A 181 7.80 4.55 -18.16
CA LYS A 181 7.76 3.20 -18.73
C LYS A 181 6.91 3.16 -20.00
N VAL A 182 7.28 2.27 -20.94
CA VAL A 182 6.45 1.93 -22.10
C VAL A 182 5.13 1.37 -21.57
N ARG A 183 4.01 1.83 -22.14
CA ARG A 183 2.69 1.39 -21.70
C ARG A 183 2.42 -0.03 -22.17
N TYR A 184 1.62 -0.76 -21.40
CA TYR A 184 0.99 -1.99 -21.87
C TYR A 184 -0.31 -1.65 -22.59
N VAL A 185 -0.60 -2.34 -23.68
CA VAL A 185 -1.86 -2.26 -24.43
C VAL A 185 -2.48 -3.65 -24.50
N HIS A 186 -3.74 -3.71 -24.93
CA HIS A 186 -4.39 -4.99 -25.17
C HIS A 186 -3.67 -5.76 -26.28
N ASP A 187 -3.40 -7.05 -26.03
CA ASP A 187 -2.90 -7.96 -27.06
C ASP A 187 -4.06 -8.37 -27.98
N PRO A 188 -4.08 -7.94 -29.25
CA PRO A 188 -5.17 -8.23 -30.18
C PRO A 188 -5.31 -9.72 -30.51
N SER A 189 -4.31 -10.55 -30.19
CA SER A 189 -4.37 -12.00 -30.35
C SER A 189 -5.12 -12.72 -29.23
N ASP A 190 -5.39 -12.05 -28.09
CA ASP A 190 -6.11 -12.63 -26.97
C ASP A 190 -7.61 -12.25 -27.00
N PRO A 191 -8.53 -13.19 -27.35
CA PRO A 191 -9.95 -12.92 -27.43
C PRO A 191 -10.61 -12.64 -26.06
N THR A 192 -9.92 -12.93 -24.94
CA THR A 192 -10.45 -12.70 -23.60
C THR A 192 -10.35 -11.24 -23.13
N MET A 193 -9.68 -10.38 -23.91
CA MET A 193 -9.34 -9.01 -23.55
C MET A 193 -8.45 -8.89 -22.30
N ARG A 194 -7.94 -10.00 -21.75
CA ARG A 194 -7.07 -10.04 -20.56
C ARG A 194 -5.58 -10.04 -20.89
N GLY A 195 -5.21 -10.45 -22.09
CA GLY A 195 -3.87 -10.40 -22.63
C GLY A 195 -3.37 -8.97 -22.79
N SER A 196 -2.09 -8.79 -22.54
CA SER A 196 -1.40 -7.52 -22.62
C SER A 196 -0.07 -7.68 -23.30
N MET A 197 0.29 -6.71 -24.12
CA MET A 197 1.60 -6.61 -24.72
C MET A 197 2.19 -5.22 -24.45
N LEU A 198 3.52 -5.10 -24.45
CA LEU A 198 4.16 -3.80 -24.53
C LEU A 198 3.73 -3.11 -25.82
N ASP A 199 3.48 -1.81 -25.75
CA ASP A 199 3.07 -1.04 -26.93
C ASP A 199 4.17 -1.10 -28.02
N PRO A 200 3.89 -1.65 -29.22
CA PRO A 200 4.86 -1.74 -30.31
C PRO A 200 5.40 -0.39 -30.78
N SER A 201 4.66 0.69 -30.56
CA SER A 201 5.10 2.06 -30.89
C SER A 201 6.13 2.62 -29.90
N GLY A 202 6.37 1.95 -28.77
CA GLY A 202 7.22 2.43 -27.68
C GLY A 202 6.60 3.58 -26.88
N GLN A 203 5.31 3.89 -27.08
CA GLN A 203 4.65 4.98 -26.37
C GLN A 203 4.63 4.74 -24.84
N LYS A 204 5.01 5.77 -24.08
CA LYS A 204 4.97 5.76 -22.61
C LYS A 204 3.58 6.11 -22.07
N GLY A 205 3.35 5.89 -20.77
CA GLY A 205 2.13 6.33 -20.11
C GLY A 205 2.00 7.86 -20.04
N CYS A 206 0.81 8.34 -19.67
CA CYS A 206 0.44 9.76 -19.72
C CYS A 206 0.27 10.45 -18.34
N GLY A 207 0.54 9.75 -17.24
CA GLY A 207 0.42 10.29 -15.88
C GLY A 207 -1.01 10.34 -15.33
N GLU A 208 -2.00 9.81 -16.05
CA GLU A 208 -3.36 9.72 -15.53
C GLU A 208 -3.43 8.77 -14.31
N ARG A 209 -4.15 9.20 -13.27
CA ARG A 209 -4.46 8.38 -12.10
C ARG A 209 -5.89 7.88 -12.22
N LEU A 210 -6.06 6.57 -12.14
CA LEU A 210 -7.35 5.90 -12.10
C LEU A 210 -7.65 5.49 -10.66
N TYR A 211 -8.93 5.56 -10.31
CA TYR A 211 -9.45 5.17 -8.99
C TYR A 211 -10.61 4.19 -9.20
N THR A 212 -11.21 3.72 -8.11
CA THR A 212 -12.22 2.66 -8.08
C THR A 212 -13.33 2.79 -9.11
N SER A 213 -13.79 4.01 -9.41
CA SER A 213 -14.82 4.26 -10.43
C SER A 213 -14.39 3.87 -11.85
N SER A 214 -13.09 3.92 -12.17
CA SER A 214 -12.53 3.52 -13.46
C SER A 214 -12.53 2.01 -13.66
N PHE A 215 -12.63 1.23 -12.57
CA PHE A 215 -12.63 -0.23 -12.55
C PHE A 215 -14.04 -0.82 -12.51
N ARG A 216 -15.07 0.02 -12.40
CA ARG A 216 -16.46 -0.41 -12.33
C ARG A 216 -16.92 -0.90 -13.70
N LEU A 217 -17.47 -2.10 -13.75
CA LEU A 217 -18.10 -2.65 -14.94
C LEU A 217 -19.49 -2.03 -15.15
N PRO A 218 -19.95 -1.88 -16.39
CA PRO A 218 -21.32 -1.47 -16.65
C PRO A 218 -22.30 -2.49 -16.08
N ALA A 219 -23.46 -2.01 -15.63
CA ALA A 219 -24.57 -2.89 -15.26
C ALA A 219 -25.01 -3.71 -16.48
N GLN A 220 -25.28 -5.00 -16.28
CA GLN A 220 -25.81 -5.88 -17.32
C GLN A 220 -27.13 -6.49 -16.85
N ASN A 221 -28.16 -6.41 -17.69
CA ASN A 221 -29.46 -7.08 -17.47
C ASN A 221 -30.09 -6.83 -16.09
N GLY A 222 -30.03 -5.59 -15.60
CA GLY A 222 -30.61 -5.20 -14.31
C GLY A 222 -29.79 -5.60 -13.08
N GLN A 223 -28.65 -6.27 -13.26
CA GLN A 223 -27.71 -6.53 -12.16
C GLN A 223 -26.76 -5.33 -11.98
N PRO A 224 -26.46 -4.92 -10.73
CA PRO A 224 -25.45 -3.90 -10.48
C PRO A 224 -24.12 -4.36 -11.08
N GLY A 225 -23.48 -3.48 -11.86
CA GLY A 225 -22.18 -3.78 -12.45
C GLY A 225 -21.14 -4.07 -11.36
N GLY A 226 -20.36 -5.13 -11.57
CA GLY A 226 -19.26 -5.51 -10.68
C GLY A 226 -18.01 -4.67 -10.87
N TYR A 227 -16.86 -5.23 -10.51
CA TYR A 227 -15.55 -4.62 -10.70
C TYR A 227 -14.65 -5.50 -11.56
N SER A 228 -13.76 -4.86 -12.29
CA SER A 228 -12.64 -5.46 -12.99
C SER A 228 -11.35 -5.10 -12.27
N ASP A 229 -10.37 -5.99 -12.27
CA ASP A 229 -9.01 -5.67 -11.82
C ASP A 229 -8.21 -4.93 -12.91
N LEU A 230 -8.79 -4.73 -14.09
CA LEU A 230 -8.23 -4.04 -15.24
C LEU A 230 -9.06 -2.81 -15.61
N ALA A 231 -8.39 -1.72 -15.96
CA ALA A 231 -8.99 -0.52 -16.55
C ALA A 231 -8.11 0.04 -17.68
N TYR A 232 -8.72 0.80 -18.58
CA TYR A 232 -8.02 1.47 -19.67
C TYR A 232 -7.94 2.97 -19.40
N CYS A 233 -6.73 3.52 -19.51
CA CYS A 233 -6.48 4.95 -19.42
C CYS A 233 -7.20 5.66 -20.57
N LYS A 234 -8.06 6.64 -20.28
CA LYS A 234 -8.86 7.31 -21.32
C LYS A 234 -8.01 8.19 -22.23
N LYS A 235 -6.93 8.77 -21.69
CA LYS A 235 -6.04 9.67 -22.45
C LYS A 235 -5.12 8.95 -23.43
N CYS A 236 -4.58 7.80 -23.04
CA CYS A 236 -3.58 7.10 -23.84
C CYS A 236 -3.84 5.60 -24.01
N GLN A 237 -5.03 5.09 -23.71
CA GLN A 237 -5.40 3.68 -23.93
C GLN A 237 -4.50 2.64 -23.24
N ALA A 238 -3.63 3.07 -22.31
CA ALA A 238 -2.81 2.16 -21.53
C ALA A 238 -3.71 1.22 -20.74
N LYS A 239 -3.42 -0.07 -20.81
CA LYS A 239 -4.06 -1.10 -19.99
C LYS A 239 -3.39 -1.13 -18.62
N LEU A 240 -4.17 -0.93 -17.58
CA LEU A 240 -3.69 -0.75 -16.21
C LEU A 240 -4.36 -1.74 -15.27
N ARG A 241 -3.56 -2.40 -14.42
CA ARG A 241 -4.05 -3.22 -13.32
C ARG A 241 -4.35 -2.36 -12.10
N GLY A 242 -5.48 -2.62 -11.46
CA GLY A 242 -5.86 -2.00 -10.20
C GLY A 242 -5.07 -2.61 -9.05
N PHE A 243 -4.51 -1.75 -8.22
CA PHE A 243 -3.84 -2.12 -6.98
C PHE A 243 -4.75 -1.77 -5.81
N PHE A 244 -4.75 -2.62 -4.79
CA PHE A 244 -5.48 -2.39 -3.56
C PHE A 244 -5.08 -1.06 -2.94
N GLN A 245 -6.08 -0.26 -2.57
CA GLN A 245 -5.88 0.98 -1.84
C GLN A 245 -6.97 1.14 -0.78
N ILE A 246 -6.56 1.42 0.46
CA ILE A 246 -7.49 1.84 1.50
C ILE A 246 -8.03 3.23 1.15
N GLU A 247 -9.36 3.34 1.05
CA GLU A 247 -10.05 4.60 0.78
C GLU A 247 -10.50 5.24 2.09
N ARG A 248 -11.00 4.44 3.03
CA ARG A 248 -11.52 4.91 4.31
C ARG A 248 -11.35 3.87 5.42
N PHE A 249 -10.86 4.33 6.56
CA PHE A 249 -10.87 3.55 7.80
C PHE A 249 -12.23 3.73 8.48
N LEU A 250 -12.80 2.63 8.95
CA LEU A 250 -14.13 2.62 9.55
C LEU A 250 -14.01 2.36 11.06
N LYS A 251 -14.99 2.86 11.82
CA LYS A 251 -15.14 2.53 13.23
C LYS A 251 -15.27 1.00 13.41
N PRO A 252 -14.74 0.45 14.51
CA PRO A 252 -14.95 -0.96 14.83
C PRO A 252 -16.45 -1.20 15.05
N THR A 253 -16.92 -2.39 14.72
CA THR A 253 -18.27 -2.82 15.09
C THR A 253 -18.29 -3.21 16.57
N GLU A 254 -19.48 -3.29 17.18
CA GLU A 254 -19.61 -3.75 18.58
C GLU A 254 -19.00 -5.14 18.79
N ALA A 255 -19.20 -6.06 17.84
CA ALA A 255 -18.61 -7.40 17.86
C ALA A 255 -17.07 -7.39 17.83
N MET A 256 -16.44 -6.42 17.17
CA MET A 256 -14.98 -6.29 17.17
C MET A 256 -14.43 -5.77 18.50
N LEU A 257 -15.24 -5.07 19.29
CA LEU A 257 -14.85 -4.54 20.59
C LEU A 257 -14.93 -5.59 21.70
N SER A 258 -15.79 -6.61 21.55
CA SER A 258 -15.96 -7.68 22.54
C SER A 258 -14.86 -8.74 22.52
N ASP A 259 -14.12 -8.87 21.40
CA ASP A 259 -13.08 -9.91 21.21
C ASP A 259 -11.67 -9.45 21.59
N VAL A 260 -11.51 -8.26 22.18
CA VAL A 260 -10.20 -7.79 22.68
C VAL A 260 -10.08 -8.20 24.16
N PRO A 261 -9.28 -9.22 24.50
CA PRO A 261 -8.91 -9.43 25.90
C PRO A 261 -8.14 -8.18 26.35
N PHE A 262 -8.69 -7.47 27.34
CA PHE A 262 -8.05 -6.34 28.01
C PHE A 262 -6.81 -6.79 28.79
#